data_AF-A0A7R9LUH7-F1
#
_entry.id   AF-A0A7R9LUH7-F1
#
_cell.length_a   1.000
_cell.length_b   1.000
_cell.length_c   1.000
_cell.angle_alpha   90.00
_cell.angle_beta   90.00
_cell.angle_gamma   90.00
#
_symmetry.space_group_name_H-M   'P 1'
#
loop_
_entity.id
_entity.type
_entity.pdbx_description
1 polymer ?
#
loop_
_entity_poly.entity_id
_entity_poly.type
_entity_poly.pdbx_seq_one_letter_code
_entity_poly.pdbx_strand_id
1 'polypeptide(L)'
;MTGYTTKNLLAMPIFSKNKVIGVVQMVNKLKGNFNKMDEENFSTFATYCGLALDHARLYEKIRKSEQKNKVALEILSYHNTSNNEELERTREDIGKFKAPDVLEQSFSPYYLSDDHKLLTTIKVFEQISGIPNLDNDDLYRFTLSVRKNYRRVPYHNWTHGFSVAHSLYVFIHDCDRFTKLEKLAFFVSGLCH
;
A
#
# COMPACT_ATOMS: atom_id res chain seq x y z
N MET A 1 -54.22 19.82 5.74
CA MET A 1 -53.33 20.62 6.61
C MET A 1 -53.12 19.85 7.90
N THR A 2 -51.88 19.62 8.34
CA THR A 2 -51.49 18.65 9.39
C THR A 2 -51.97 18.95 10.81
N GLY A 3 -52.85 19.93 11.03
CA GLY A 3 -53.41 20.28 12.35
C GLY A 3 -52.38 20.75 13.39
N TYR A 4 -51.11 20.93 13.00
CA TYR A 4 -50.01 21.27 13.89
C TYR A 4 -49.90 22.79 14.05
N THR A 5 -50.29 23.31 15.20
CA THR A 5 -50.16 24.74 15.53
C THR A 5 -48.83 25.01 16.22
N THR A 6 -48.01 25.88 15.64
CA THR A 6 -46.76 26.34 16.26
C THR A 6 -47.06 27.42 17.29
N LYS A 7 -46.71 27.16 18.55
CA LYS A 7 -46.88 28.02 19.72
C LYS A 7 -45.58 28.75 20.09
N ASN A 8 -44.45 28.04 20.00
CA ASN A 8 -43.11 28.61 20.23
C ASN A 8 -42.05 27.84 19.43
N LEU A 9 -40.93 28.49 19.14
CA LEU A 9 -39.83 27.95 18.33
C LEU A 9 -38.49 28.47 18.86
N LEU A 10 -37.49 27.59 18.88
CA LEU A 10 -36.10 27.91 19.19
C LEU A 10 -35.22 27.32 18.08
N ALA A 11 -34.34 28.12 17.48
CA ALA A 11 -33.46 27.69 16.40
C ALA A 11 -32.01 28.05 16.73
N MET A 12 -31.09 27.13 16.41
CA MET A 12 -29.65 27.33 16.58
C MET A 12 -28.91 26.94 15.30
N PRO A 13 -27.96 27.76 14.83
CA PRO A 13 -27.11 27.39 13.70
C PRO A 13 -26.14 26.28 14.08
N ILE A 14 -25.87 25.37 13.13
CA ILE A 14 -24.81 24.38 13.23
C ILE A 14 -23.61 24.90 12.47
N PHE A 15 -22.48 25.05 13.16
CA PHE A 15 -21.24 25.53 12.59
C PHE A 15 -20.26 24.39 12.28
N SER A 16 -19.50 24.58 11.21
CA SER A 16 -18.31 23.82 10.85
C SER A 16 -17.27 24.80 10.37
N LYS A 17 -16.10 24.86 11.01
CA LYS A 17 -15.00 25.79 10.68
C LYS A 17 -15.47 27.23 10.46
N ASN A 18 -16.26 27.77 11.40
CA ASN A 18 -16.87 29.11 11.35
C ASN A 18 -17.84 29.35 10.17
N LYS A 19 -18.26 28.31 9.46
CA LYS A 19 -19.29 28.38 8.43
C LYS A 19 -20.56 27.69 8.92
N VAL A 20 -21.71 28.33 8.71
CA VAL A 20 -23.02 27.70 8.97
C VAL A 20 -23.23 26.60 7.92
N ILE A 21 -23.40 25.36 8.38
CA ILE A 21 -23.65 24.19 7.53
C ILE A 21 -25.08 23.65 7.66
N GLY A 22 -25.86 24.18 8.60
CA GLY A 22 -27.24 23.80 8.84
C GLY A 22 -27.83 24.59 10.01
N VAL A 23 -29.10 24.34 10.28
CA VAL A 23 -29.85 24.91 11.41
C VAL A 23 -30.61 23.77 12.08
N VAL A 24 -30.59 23.71 13.41
CA VAL A 24 -31.43 22.83 14.19
C VAL A 24 -32.55 23.65 14.83
N GLN A 25 -33.78 23.12 14.85
CA GLN A 25 -34.93 23.79 15.44
C GLN A 25 -35.66 22.88 16.44
N MET A 26 -36.12 23.49 17.52
CA MET A 26 -37.10 22.93 18.46
C MET A 26 -38.40 23.68 18.32
N VAL A 27 -39.51 22.95 18.22
CA VAL A 27 -40.85 23.51 18.02
C VAL A 27 -41.77 23.00 19.12
N ASN A 28 -42.57 23.89 19.70
CA ASN A 28 -43.58 23.60 20.73
C ASN A 28 -43.02 22.94 21.99
N LYS A 29 -42.33 23.72 22.82
CA LYS A 29 -41.98 23.34 24.19
C LYS A 29 -43.22 22.85 24.94
N LEU A 30 -43.11 21.69 25.58
CA LEU A 30 -44.24 21.02 26.25
C LEU A 30 -44.82 21.84 27.41
N LYS A 31 -43.99 22.60 28.12
CA LYS A 31 -44.40 23.45 29.25
C LYS A 31 -43.71 24.81 29.20
N GLY A 32 -44.52 25.87 29.21
CA GLY A 32 -44.04 27.26 29.16
C GLY A 32 -43.37 27.63 27.84
N ASN A 33 -42.65 28.75 27.86
CA ASN A 33 -41.84 29.21 26.74
C ASN A 33 -40.37 28.76 26.91
N PHE A 34 -39.61 28.83 25.82
CA PHE A 34 -38.16 28.67 25.88
C PHE A 34 -37.57 29.76 26.76
N ASN A 35 -36.65 29.37 27.63
CA ASN A 35 -35.94 30.24 28.54
C ASN A 35 -34.43 30.25 28.19
N LYS A 36 -33.67 31.12 28.86
CA LYS A 36 -32.24 31.27 28.60
C LYS A 36 -31.43 29.99 28.82
N MET A 37 -31.84 29.15 29.77
CA MET A 37 -31.19 27.85 30.00
C MET A 37 -31.43 26.89 28.81
N ASP A 38 -32.62 26.93 28.19
CA ASP A 38 -32.87 26.15 26.97
C ASP A 38 -32.00 26.63 25.80
N GLU A 39 -31.82 27.95 25.66
CA GLU A 39 -30.94 28.54 24.64
C GLU A 39 -29.48 28.10 24.81
N GLU A 40 -28.95 28.18 26.02
CA GLU A 40 -27.57 27.78 26.35
C GLU A 40 -27.33 26.27 26.10
N ASN A 41 -28.27 25.43 26.54
CA ASN A 41 -28.21 23.98 26.31
C ASN A 41 -28.33 23.63 24.83
N PHE A 42 -29.23 24.29 24.10
CA PHE A 42 -29.46 24.00 22.69
C PHE A 42 -28.33 24.52 21.79
N SER A 43 -27.68 25.63 22.17
CA SER A 43 -26.43 26.09 21.55
C SER A 43 -25.29 25.08 21.72
N THR A 44 -25.15 24.53 22.93
CA THR A 44 -24.18 23.46 23.21
C THR A 44 -24.48 22.21 22.37
N PHE A 45 -25.75 21.81 22.28
CA PHE A 45 -26.18 20.71 21.42
C PHE A 45 -25.84 20.95 19.94
N ALA A 46 -26.15 22.14 19.41
CA ALA A 46 -25.84 22.51 18.02
C ALA A 46 -24.32 22.47 17.73
N THR A 47 -23.50 22.84 18.71
CA THR A 47 -22.04 22.73 18.64
C THR A 47 -21.60 21.26 18.49
N TYR A 48 -22.13 20.36 19.31
CA TYR A 48 -21.83 18.92 19.19
C TYR A 48 -22.34 18.32 17.87
N CYS A 49 -23.49 18.76 17.35
CA CYS A 49 -23.95 18.36 16.02
C CYS A 49 -22.96 18.77 14.93
N GLY A 50 -22.38 19.97 15.02
CA GLY A 50 -21.36 20.45 14.09
C GLY A 50 -20.12 19.55 14.09
N LEU A 51 -19.60 19.23 15.27
CA LEU A 51 -18.47 18.31 15.44
C LEU A 51 -18.77 16.91 14.90
N ALA A 52 -19.94 16.35 15.21
CA ALA A 52 -20.34 15.03 14.75
C ALA A 52 -20.46 14.97 13.21
N LEU A 53 -21.05 16.00 12.59
CA LEU A 53 -21.16 16.10 11.13
C LEU A 53 -19.80 16.25 10.46
N ASP A 54 -18.89 17.04 11.04
CA ASP A 54 -17.53 17.19 10.53
C ASP A 54 -16.75 15.87 10.59
N HIS A 55 -16.86 15.16 11.72
CA HIS A 55 -16.23 13.85 11.86
C HIS A 55 -16.81 12.84 10.87
N ALA A 56 -18.15 12.78 10.73
CA ALA A 56 -18.80 11.88 9.77
C ALA A 56 -18.34 12.16 8.33
N ARG A 57 -18.30 13.43 7.92
CA ARG A 57 -17.82 13.84 6.58
C ARG A 57 -16.35 13.51 6.36
N LEU A 58 -15.50 13.75 7.35
CA LEU A 58 -14.08 13.42 7.27
C LEU A 58 -13.88 11.90 7.13
N TYR A 59 -14.58 11.12 7.95
CA TYR A 59 -14.52 9.67 7.92
C TYR A 59 -15.01 9.10 6.59
N GLU A 60 -16.12 9.62 6.05
CA GLU A 60 -16.62 9.24 4.74
C GLU A 60 -15.60 9.54 3.62
N LYS A 61 -14.93 10.70 3.68
CA LYS A 61 -13.88 11.08 2.73
C LYS A 61 -12.67 10.14 2.81
N ILE A 62 -12.22 9.80 4.02
CA ILE A 62 -11.13 8.83 4.24
C ILE A 62 -11.52 7.48 3.64
N ARG A 63 -12.69 6.94 4.02
CA ARG A 63 -13.19 5.64 3.53
C ARG A 63 -13.28 5.60 2.00
N LYS A 64 -13.78 6.66 1.37
CA LYS A 64 -13.86 6.77 -0.09
C LYS A 64 -12.48 6.80 -0.75
N SER A 65 -11.51 7.46 -0.12
CA SER A 65 -10.13 7.49 -0.60
C SER A 65 -9.47 6.11 -0.51
N GLU A 66 -9.65 5.42 0.63
CA GLU A 66 -9.12 4.07 0.84
C GLU A 66 -9.71 3.08 -0.17
N GLN A 67 -11.02 3.12 -0.40
CA GLN A 67 -11.68 2.27 -1.40
C GLN A 67 -11.12 2.48 -2.80
N LYS A 68 -10.89 3.73 -3.21
CA LYS A 68 -10.27 4.04 -4.51
C LYS A 68 -8.84 3.51 -4.61
N ASN A 69 -8.04 3.72 -3.56
CA ASN A 69 -6.67 3.22 -3.52
C ASN A 69 -6.61 1.70 -3.58
N LYS A 70 -7.52 1.01 -2.87
CA LYS A 70 -7.61 -0.45 -2.89
C LYS A 70 -7.89 -0.97 -4.31
N VAL A 71 -8.89 -0.43 -4.99
CA VAL A 71 -9.23 -0.83 -6.36
C VAL A 71 -8.06 -0.56 -7.32
N ALA A 72 -7.38 0.59 -7.18
CA ALA A 72 -6.21 0.89 -8.00
C ALA A 72 -5.06 -0.12 -7.79
N LEU A 73 -4.79 -0.49 -6.53
CA LEU A 73 -3.78 -1.49 -6.20
C LEU A 73 -4.14 -2.89 -6.72
N GLU A 74 -5.43 -3.28 -6.67
CA GLU A 74 -5.90 -4.55 -7.24
C GLU A 74 -5.75 -4.61 -8.77
N ILE A 75 -6.02 -3.52 -9.47
CA ILE A 75 -5.80 -3.44 -10.93
C ILE A 75 -4.30 -3.56 -11.24
N LEU A 76 -3.44 -2.85 -10.49
CA LEU A 76 -2.00 -2.94 -10.65
C LEU A 76 -1.48 -4.35 -10.36
N SER A 77 -1.95 -5.00 -9.29
CA SER A 77 -1.53 -6.36 -8.97
C SER A 77 -1.99 -7.35 -10.02
N TYR A 78 -3.20 -7.23 -10.57
CA TYR A 78 -3.68 -8.12 -11.62
C TYR A 78 -2.81 -8.07 -12.88
N HIS A 79 -2.38 -6.88 -13.31
CA HIS A 79 -1.52 -6.73 -14.49
C HIS A 79 -0.04 -7.03 -14.24
N ASN A 80 0.43 -6.85 -12.99
CA ASN A 80 1.85 -6.92 -12.67
C ASN A 80 2.27 -8.21 -11.95
N THR A 81 1.33 -9.05 -11.52
CA THR A 81 1.64 -10.38 -10.98
C THR A 81 2.01 -11.35 -12.09
N SER A 82 2.83 -12.35 -11.75
CA SER A 82 3.15 -13.43 -12.68
C SER A 82 1.93 -14.32 -12.91
N ASN A 83 1.69 -14.69 -14.16
CA ASN A 83 0.64 -15.64 -14.48
C ASN A 83 1.14 -17.09 -14.30
N ASN A 84 0.25 -18.08 -14.41
CA ASN A 84 0.63 -19.48 -14.23
C ASN A 84 1.55 -19.99 -15.35
N GLU A 85 1.40 -19.49 -16.58
CA GLU A 85 2.24 -19.90 -17.70
C GLU A 85 3.70 -19.48 -17.53
N GLU A 86 3.94 -18.25 -17.06
CA GLU A 86 5.29 -17.76 -16.75
C GLU A 86 5.93 -18.49 -15.58
N LEU A 87 5.12 -18.87 -14.58
CA LEU A 87 5.61 -19.68 -13.46
C LEU A 87 6.11 -21.03 -13.95
N GLU A 88 5.32 -21.76 -14.75
CA GLU A 88 5.70 -23.08 -15.24
C GLU A 88 6.92 -23.02 -16.17
N ARG A 89 7.02 -21.99 -17.04
CA ARG A 89 8.24 -21.76 -17.83
C ARG A 89 9.46 -21.53 -16.95
N THR A 90 9.33 -20.70 -15.92
CA THR A 90 10.42 -20.42 -14.97
C THR A 90 10.84 -21.69 -14.23
N ARG A 91 9.88 -22.56 -13.86
CA ARG A 91 10.14 -23.86 -13.22
C ARG A 91 10.93 -24.80 -14.13
N GLU A 92 10.61 -24.84 -15.42
CA GLU A 92 11.36 -25.65 -16.38
C GLU A 92 12.77 -25.10 -16.63
N ASP A 93 12.89 -23.78 -16.76
CA ASP A 93 14.15 -23.11 -17.08
C ASP A 93 15.13 -23.17 -15.90
N ILE A 94 14.66 -22.96 -14.67
CA ILE A 94 15.52 -22.97 -13.47
C ILE A 94 16.15 -24.34 -13.22
N GLY A 95 15.48 -25.44 -13.60
CA GLY A 95 16.02 -26.79 -13.50
C GLY A 95 17.14 -27.09 -14.50
N LYS A 96 17.18 -26.38 -15.63
CA LYS A 96 18.20 -26.52 -16.70
C LYS A 96 19.30 -25.46 -16.58
N PHE A 97 19.02 -24.36 -15.90
CA PHE A 97 19.90 -23.21 -15.80
C PHE A 97 21.06 -23.46 -14.84
N LYS A 98 22.29 -23.34 -15.37
CA LYS A 98 23.49 -23.24 -14.57
C LYS A 98 23.78 -21.76 -14.35
N ALA A 99 23.72 -21.32 -13.10
CA ALA A 99 24.06 -19.94 -12.77
C ALA A 99 25.49 -19.63 -13.24
N PRO A 100 25.72 -18.48 -13.89
CA PRO A 100 27.08 -17.99 -14.09
C PRO A 100 27.73 -17.77 -12.73
N ASP A 101 29.07 -17.74 -12.70
CA ASP A 101 29.79 -17.38 -11.48
C ASP A 101 29.56 -15.89 -11.17
N VAL A 102 28.48 -15.64 -10.42
CA VAL A 102 28.06 -14.31 -10.01
C VAL A 102 28.88 -13.78 -8.84
N LEU A 103 29.84 -14.55 -8.32
CA LEU A 103 30.71 -14.08 -7.25
C LEU A 103 31.91 -13.30 -7.81
N GLU A 104 32.18 -13.41 -9.11
CA GLU A 104 33.22 -12.60 -9.74
C GLU A 104 32.85 -11.10 -9.74
N GLN A 105 33.69 -10.28 -9.13
CA GLN A 105 33.52 -8.81 -9.12
C GLN A 105 33.61 -8.19 -10.53
N SER A 106 34.24 -8.88 -11.49
CA SER A 106 34.30 -8.52 -12.90
C SER A 106 33.03 -8.84 -13.69
N PHE A 107 32.06 -9.52 -13.08
CA PHE A 107 30.82 -9.89 -13.74
C PHE A 107 30.04 -8.63 -14.16
N SER A 108 29.76 -8.52 -15.46
CA SER A 108 28.90 -7.46 -15.99
C SER A 108 27.48 -7.99 -16.20
N PRO A 109 26.48 -7.41 -15.52
CA PRO A 109 25.07 -7.74 -15.71
C PRO A 109 24.57 -7.62 -17.15
N TYR A 110 25.23 -6.80 -17.97
CA TYR A 110 24.83 -6.55 -19.35
C TYR A 110 25.09 -7.71 -20.31
N TYR A 111 25.92 -8.69 -19.92
CA TYR A 111 26.12 -9.91 -20.72
C TYR A 111 24.97 -10.92 -20.58
N LEU A 112 24.07 -10.73 -19.61
CA LEU A 112 22.91 -11.60 -19.44
C LEU A 112 21.66 -11.05 -20.12
N SER A 113 20.88 -11.94 -20.72
CA SER A 113 19.50 -11.64 -21.09
C SER A 113 18.65 -11.39 -19.84
N ASP A 114 17.51 -10.72 -19.98
CA ASP A 114 16.63 -10.44 -18.84
C ASP A 114 16.05 -11.70 -18.20
N ASP A 115 15.90 -12.79 -18.98
CA ASP A 115 15.51 -14.11 -18.47
C ASP A 115 16.64 -14.75 -17.68
N HIS A 116 17.88 -14.71 -18.17
CA HIS A 116 19.03 -15.20 -17.40
C HIS A 116 19.26 -14.38 -16.12
N LYS A 117 19.04 -13.06 -16.13
CA LYS A 117 19.06 -12.24 -14.92
C LYS A 117 18.03 -12.73 -13.90
N LEU A 118 16.80 -12.99 -14.34
CA LEU A 118 15.74 -13.52 -13.48
C LEU A 118 16.12 -14.87 -12.85
N LEU A 119 16.58 -15.83 -13.65
CA LEU A 119 16.99 -17.14 -13.15
C LEU A 119 18.19 -17.04 -12.20
N THR A 120 19.13 -16.14 -12.50
CA THR A 120 20.28 -15.84 -11.64
C THR A 120 19.83 -15.27 -10.30
N THR A 121 18.88 -14.32 -10.28
CA THR A 121 18.30 -13.79 -9.04
C THR A 121 17.68 -14.90 -8.19
N ILE A 122 16.94 -15.82 -8.80
CA ILE A 122 16.35 -16.97 -8.11
C ILE A 122 17.44 -17.86 -7.51
N LYS A 123 18.52 -18.14 -8.24
CA LYS A 123 19.66 -18.93 -7.72
C LYS A 123 20.38 -18.23 -6.57
N VAL A 124 20.57 -16.92 -6.63
CA VAL A 124 21.13 -16.14 -5.52
C VAL A 124 20.19 -16.20 -4.30
N PHE A 125 18.88 -16.12 -4.49
CA PHE A 125 17.92 -16.35 -3.43
C PHE A 125 18.08 -17.75 -2.81
N GLU A 126 18.13 -18.82 -3.60
CA GLU A 126 18.35 -20.19 -3.10
C GLU A 126 19.66 -20.32 -2.29
N GLN A 127 20.71 -19.58 -2.66
CA GLN A 127 22.00 -19.57 -1.96
C GLN A 127 21.96 -18.81 -0.62
N ILE A 128 21.26 -17.67 -0.56
CA ILE A 128 21.08 -16.90 0.69
C ILE A 128 20.05 -17.57 1.60
N SER A 129 19.02 -18.17 1.00
CA SER A 129 17.83 -18.71 1.66
C SER A 129 18.10 -20.08 2.27
N GLY A 130 18.84 -20.07 3.40
CA GLY A 130 18.78 -21.14 4.39
C GLY A 130 17.61 -20.98 5.37
N ILE A 131 16.55 -20.25 4.99
CA ILE A 131 15.37 -19.99 5.84
C ILE A 131 14.33 -21.08 5.54
N PRO A 132 13.91 -21.89 6.52
CA PRO A 132 13.23 -23.17 6.29
C PRO A 132 11.81 -23.13 5.68
N ASN A 133 11.25 -21.96 5.34
CA ASN A 133 9.81 -21.80 5.06
C ASN A 133 9.47 -20.99 3.78
N LEU A 134 10.38 -20.84 2.83
CA LEU A 134 10.04 -20.16 1.58
C LEU A 134 9.63 -21.19 0.51
N ASP A 135 8.37 -21.15 0.06
CA ASP A 135 7.94 -21.97 -1.08
C ASP A 135 8.64 -21.48 -2.35
N ASN A 136 9.13 -22.43 -3.17
CA ASN A 136 9.79 -22.12 -4.43
C ASN A 136 8.84 -21.39 -5.38
N ASP A 137 7.56 -21.74 -5.38
CA ASP A 137 6.58 -21.09 -6.24
C ASP A 137 6.39 -19.62 -5.85
N ASP A 138 6.31 -19.34 -4.56
CA ASP A 138 6.22 -17.96 -4.05
C ASP A 138 7.47 -17.15 -4.39
N LEU A 139 8.66 -17.76 -4.32
CA LEU A 139 9.92 -17.12 -4.71
C LEU A 139 9.94 -16.76 -6.20
N TYR A 140 9.51 -17.69 -7.05
CA TYR A 140 9.48 -17.49 -8.50
C TYR A 140 8.46 -16.41 -8.85
N ARG A 141 7.27 -16.45 -8.23
CA ARG A 141 6.24 -15.43 -8.41
C ARG A 141 6.69 -14.06 -7.94
N PHE A 142 7.36 -13.98 -6.80
CA PHE A 142 7.95 -12.75 -6.29
C PHE A 142 8.93 -12.16 -7.31
N THR A 143 9.91 -12.95 -7.75
CA THR A 143 10.96 -12.47 -8.68
C THR A 143 10.38 -12.05 -10.03
N LEU A 144 9.45 -12.82 -10.59
CA LEU A 144 8.75 -12.47 -11.83
C LEU A 144 7.95 -11.17 -11.68
N SER A 145 7.27 -11.00 -10.56
CA SER A 145 6.47 -9.79 -10.28
C SER A 145 7.37 -8.57 -10.13
N VAL A 146 8.49 -8.67 -9.40
CA VAL A 146 9.46 -7.57 -9.27
C VAL A 146 9.99 -7.16 -10.66
N ARG A 147 10.44 -8.12 -11.48
CA ARG A 147 10.89 -7.85 -12.85
C ARG A 147 9.84 -7.12 -13.68
N LYS A 148 8.58 -7.57 -13.64
CA LYS A 148 7.47 -6.95 -14.39
C LYS A 148 7.17 -5.51 -13.96
N ASN A 149 7.39 -5.19 -12.68
CA ASN A 149 7.12 -3.84 -12.16
C ASN A 149 8.22 -2.83 -12.52
N TYR A 150 9.40 -3.27 -12.96
CA TYR A 150 10.40 -2.36 -13.53
C TYR A 150 9.96 -1.83 -14.90
N ARG A 151 10.01 -0.51 -15.06
CA ARG A 151 9.59 0.16 -16.30
C ARG A 151 10.65 0.00 -17.39
N ARG A 152 10.21 -0.04 -18.66
CA ARG A 152 11.08 0.01 -19.83
C ARG A 152 11.56 1.44 -20.09
N VAL A 153 12.52 1.89 -19.28
CA VAL A 153 13.19 3.19 -19.38
C VAL A 153 14.70 3.01 -19.58
N PRO A 154 15.43 4.03 -20.06
CA PRO A 154 16.84 3.88 -20.43
C PRO A 154 17.75 3.36 -19.31
N TYR A 155 17.51 3.75 -18.05
CA TYR A 155 18.40 3.42 -16.93
C TYR A 155 17.71 2.71 -15.76
N HIS A 156 16.69 3.32 -15.14
CA HIS A 156 15.97 2.74 -13.98
C HIS A 156 15.02 1.59 -14.39
N ASN A 157 15.60 0.50 -14.89
CA ASN A 157 14.93 -0.69 -15.40
C ASN A 157 15.41 -1.95 -14.65
N TRP A 158 14.90 -3.12 -15.07
CA TRP A 158 15.23 -4.41 -14.44
C TRP A 158 16.73 -4.70 -14.39
N THR A 159 17.49 -4.34 -15.44
CA THR A 159 18.94 -4.54 -15.45
C THR A 159 19.62 -3.73 -14.35
N HIS A 160 19.16 -2.49 -14.12
CA HIS A 160 19.68 -1.68 -13.02
C HIS A 160 19.36 -2.29 -11.65
N GLY A 161 18.11 -2.66 -11.39
CA GLY A 161 17.71 -3.33 -10.13
C GLY A 161 18.52 -4.60 -9.86
N PHE A 162 18.64 -5.46 -10.88
CA PHE A 162 19.48 -6.65 -10.82
C PHE A 162 20.96 -6.31 -10.52
N SER A 163 21.53 -5.30 -11.19
CA SER A 163 22.94 -4.92 -10.99
C SER A 163 23.25 -4.45 -9.57
N VAL A 164 22.31 -3.72 -8.94
CA VAL A 164 22.44 -3.24 -7.56
C VAL A 164 22.34 -4.42 -6.59
N ALA A 165 21.33 -5.28 -6.76
CA ALA A 165 21.15 -6.48 -5.94
C ALA A 165 22.34 -7.43 -6.02
N HIS A 166 22.86 -7.67 -7.24
CA HIS A 166 24.04 -8.47 -7.50
C HIS A 166 25.28 -7.88 -6.81
N SER A 167 25.53 -6.58 -6.97
CA SER A 167 26.66 -5.91 -6.32
C SER A 167 26.60 -6.05 -4.80
N LEU A 168 25.42 -5.84 -4.21
CA LEU A 168 25.21 -6.03 -2.76
C LEU A 168 25.50 -7.47 -2.35
N TYR A 169 25.02 -8.46 -3.11
CA TYR A 169 25.28 -9.87 -2.85
C TYR A 169 26.78 -10.18 -2.84
N VAL A 170 27.54 -9.73 -3.85
CA VAL A 170 28.99 -9.92 -3.91
C VAL A 170 29.69 -9.37 -2.66
N PHE A 171 29.28 -8.20 -2.15
CA PHE A 171 29.88 -7.63 -0.93
C PHE A 171 29.50 -8.35 0.36
N ILE A 172 28.28 -8.89 0.46
CA ILE A 172 27.77 -9.42 1.74
C ILE A 172 27.81 -10.94 1.85
N HIS A 173 27.94 -11.69 0.74
CA HIS A 173 27.80 -13.15 0.76
C HIS A 173 28.81 -13.81 1.71
N ASP A 174 30.09 -13.44 1.61
CA ASP A 174 31.19 -13.93 2.45
C ASP A 174 31.43 -13.09 3.71
N CYS A 175 30.56 -12.13 4.01
CA CYS A 175 30.70 -11.30 5.20
C CYS A 175 30.11 -12.00 6.43
N ASP A 176 30.95 -12.32 7.42
CA ASP A 176 30.51 -12.94 8.68
C ASP A 176 29.82 -11.98 9.66
N ARG A 177 29.77 -10.69 9.33
CA ARG A 177 29.14 -9.67 10.19
C ARG A 177 27.62 -9.66 10.13
N PHE A 178 27.04 -10.25 9.09
CA PHE A 178 25.59 -10.22 8.86
C PHE A 178 25.00 -11.62 8.98
N THR A 179 23.86 -11.70 9.64
CA THR A 179 23.02 -12.91 9.67
C THR A 179 22.45 -13.21 8.28
N LYS A 180 22.02 -14.45 8.05
CA LYS A 180 21.36 -14.84 6.79
C LYS A 180 20.12 -13.99 6.48
N LEU A 181 19.36 -13.61 7.52
CA LEU A 181 18.18 -12.77 7.37
C LEU A 181 18.53 -11.34 6.94
N GLU A 182 19.60 -10.76 7.49
CA GLU A 182 20.09 -9.44 7.08
C GLU A 182 20.62 -9.47 5.65
N LYS A 183 21.38 -10.52 5.27
CA LYS A 183 21.84 -10.70 3.88
C LYS A 183 20.66 -10.79 2.91
N LEU A 184 19.62 -11.53 3.26
CA LEU A 184 18.38 -11.59 2.49
C LEU A 184 17.71 -10.22 2.38
N ALA A 185 17.59 -9.49 3.49
CA ALA A 185 16.98 -8.16 3.52
C ALA A 185 17.74 -7.16 2.63
N PHE A 186 19.07 -7.17 2.64
CA PHE A 186 19.89 -6.36 1.75
C PHE A 186 19.71 -6.74 0.28
N PHE A 187 19.64 -8.03 -0.03
CA PHE A 187 19.44 -8.46 -1.41
C PHE A 187 18.06 -8.05 -1.94
N VAL A 188 17.00 -8.28 -1.14
CA VAL A 188 15.63 -7.87 -1.48
C VAL A 188 15.52 -6.35 -1.61
N SER A 189 16.17 -5.59 -0.72
CA SER A 189 16.15 -4.12 -0.81
C SER A 189 16.88 -3.61 -2.05
N GLY A 190 18.02 -4.21 -2.41
CA GLY A 190 18.71 -3.90 -3.66
C GLY A 190 17.86 -4.16 -4.89
N LEU A 191 17.12 -5.26 -4.89
CA LEU A 191 16.27 -5.68 -6.01
C LEU A 191 15.00 -4.82 -6.17
N CYS A 192 14.54 -4.16 -5.11
CA CYS A 192 13.25 -3.46 -5.05
C CYS A 192 13.36 -1.96 -4.73
N HIS A 193 14.56 -1.38 -4.76
CA HIS A 193 14.80 0.05 -4.47
C HIS A 193 14.14 0.97 -5.50
#